data_AF-A0A0R2CYT2-F1
#
_entry.id   AF-A0A0R2CYT2-F1
#
_cell.length_a   1.000
_cell.length_b   1.000
_cell.length_c   1.000
_cell.angle_alpha   90.00
_cell.angle_beta   90.00
_cell.angle_gamma   90.00
#
_symmetry.space_group_name_H-M   'P 1'
#
loop_
_entity.id
_entity.type
_entity.pdbx_description
1 polymer ?
#
loop_
_entity_poly.entity_id
_entity_poly.type
_entity_poly.pdbx_seq_one_letter_code
_entity_poly.pdbx_strand_id
1 'polypeptide(L)'
;MNKNKELLEKLQQLNSLLGSWDGQDLDQAERILKDSRAMITVLDSVSLKQLTSSEKEVIDRIVAQYGKLVHVLSVKKGQLAKKIAQLNKPNSTIRTYLQQEQGASLIDVDF
;
A
#
# COMPACT_ATOMS: atom_id res chain seq x y z
N MET A 1 29.66 -22.50 -11.62
CA MET A 1 28.28 -22.17 -12.04
C MET A 1 28.29 -20.81 -12.74
N ASN A 2 27.58 -20.67 -13.86
CA ASN A 2 27.56 -19.45 -14.68
C ASN A 2 26.85 -18.30 -13.92
N LYS A 3 27.54 -17.19 -13.65
CA LYS A 3 27.01 -16.01 -12.93
C LYS A 3 25.68 -15.49 -13.50
N ASN A 4 25.50 -15.57 -14.82
CA ASN A 4 24.25 -15.16 -15.49
C ASN A 4 23.05 -16.06 -15.14
N LYS A 5 23.28 -17.36 -14.88
CA LYS A 5 22.19 -18.27 -14.51
C LYS A 5 21.68 -17.98 -13.09
N GLU A 6 22.60 -17.70 -12.17
CA GLU A 6 22.27 -17.35 -10.78
C GLU A 6 21.51 -16.01 -10.70
N LEU A 7 21.90 -15.02 -11.51
CA LEU A 7 21.20 -13.73 -11.60
C LEU A 7 19.75 -13.91 -12.07
N LEU A 8 19.56 -14.64 -13.16
CA LEU A 8 18.22 -14.90 -13.71
C LEU A 8 17.33 -15.65 -12.70
N GLU A 9 17.86 -16.64 -11.99
CA GLU A 9 17.14 -17.37 -10.93
C GLU A 9 16.70 -16.43 -9.79
N LYS A 10 17.58 -15.55 -9.32
CA LYS A 10 17.24 -14.56 -8.28
C LYS A 10 16.18 -13.56 -8.75
N LEU A 11 16.27 -13.09 -10.00
CA LEU A 11 15.25 -12.22 -10.59
C LEU A 11 13.90 -12.93 -10.70
N GLN A 12 13.88 -14.20 -11.10
CA GLN A 12 12.65 -14.99 -11.16
C GLN A 12 12.05 -15.20 -9.77
N GLN A 13 12.87 -15.48 -8.74
CA GLN A 13 12.40 -15.59 -7.36
C GLN A 13 11.76 -14.28 -6.87
N LEU A 14 12.39 -13.14 -7.13
CA LEU A 14 11.84 -11.82 -6.78
C LEU A 14 10.50 -11.57 -7.49
N ASN A 15 10.42 -11.89 -8.79
CA ASN A 15 9.18 -11.77 -9.56
C ASN A 15 8.07 -12.71 -9.05
N SER A 16 8.41 -13.92 -8.59
CA SER A 16 7.44 -14.82 -7.98
C SER A 16 6.96 -14.33 -6.62
N LEU A 17 7.87 -13.79 -5.80
CA LEU A 17 7.55 -13.22 -4.49
C LEU A 17 6.60 -12.02 -4.62
N LEU A 18 6.93 -11.06 -5.48
CA LEU A 18 6.07 -9.90 -5.75
C LEU A 18 4.72 -10.30 -6.36
N GLY A 19 4.70 -11.34 -7.20
CA GLY A 19 3.49 -11.89 -7.80
C GLY A 19 2.64 -12.74 -6.84
N SER A 20 3.15 -13.11 -5.67
CA SER A 20 2.43 -13.93 -4.68
C SER A 20 1.41 -13.16 -3.86
N TRP A 21 1.42 -11.82 -3.94
CA TRP A 21 0.47 -10.99 -3.23
C TRP A 21 -0.94 -11.12 -3.81
N ASP A 22 -1.93 -11.39 -2.96
CA ASP A 22 -3.33 -11.53 -3.36
C ASP A 22 -4.05 -10.18 -3.61
N GLY A 23 -3.40 -9.05 -3.29
CA GLY A 23 -3.95 -7.70 -3.44
C GLY A 23 -4.86 -7.28 -2.28
N GLN A 24 -5.15 -8.14 -1.32
CA GLN A 24 -6.10 -7.93 -0.23
C GLN A 24 -5.40 -7.77 1.11
N ASP A 25 -4.52 -8.69 1.48
CA ASP A 25 -3.88 -8.71 2.79
C ASP A 25 -2.73 -7.68 2.88
N LEU A 26 -2.84 -6.75 3.82
CA LEU A 26 -1.82 -5.72 4.07
C LEU A 26 -0.59 -6.28 4.79
N ASP A 27 -0.77 -7.28 5.66
CA ASP A 27 0.34 -7.90 6.38
C ASP A 27 1.19 -8.74 5.40
N GLN A 28 0.52 -9.44 4.48
CA GLN A 28 1.20 -10.10 3.36
C GLN A 28 1.95 -9.09 2.49
N ALA A 29 1.32 -7.96 2.15
CA ALA A 29 1.97 -6.90 1.35
C ALA A 29 3.24 -6.37 2.03
N GLU A 30 3.18 -6.13 3.35
CA GLU A 30 4.33 -5.66 4.13
C GLU A 30 5.47 -6.69 4.15
N ARG A 31 5.16 -7.96 4.38
CA ARG A 31 6.16 -9.05 4.34
C ARG A 31 6.81 -9.14 2.97
N ILE A 32 6.01 -9.18 1.91
CA ILE A 32 6.48 -9.23 0.52
C ILE A 32 7.40 -8.04 0.22
N LEU A 33 7.03 -6.83 0.63
CA LEU A 33 7.86 -5.64 0.42
C LEU A 33 9.19 -5.70 1.19
N LYS A 34 9.18 -6.17 2.45
CA LYS A 34 10.40 -6.34 3.25
C LYS A 34 11.35 -7.35 2.63
N ASP A 35 10.82 -8.52 2.25
CA ASP A 35 11.60 -9.60 1.66
C ASP A 35 12.13 -9.22 0.27
N SER A 36 11.30 -8.55 -0.53
CA SER A 36 11.69 -8.02 -1.85
C SER A 36 12.81 -6.99 -1.73
N ARG A 37 12.76 -6.10 -0.72
CA ARG A 37 13.82 -5.13 -0.47
C ARG A 37 15.14 -5.82 -0.13
N ALA A 38 15.11 -6.86 0.71
CA ALA A 38 16.31 -7.62 1.04
C ALA A 38 16.93 -8.27 -0.21
N MET A 39 16.10 -8.87 -1.08
CA MET A 39 16.56 -9.44 -2.36
C MET A 39 17.14 -8.38 -3.30
N ILE A 40 16.50 -7.22 -3.42
CA ILE A 40 16.98 -6.12 -4.27
C ILE A 40 18.34 -5.61 -3.79
N THR A 41 18.56 -5.46 -2.48
CA THR A 41 19.86 -5.04 -1.93
C THR A 41 20.99 -6.01 -2.30
N VAL A 42 20.70 -7.33 -2.35
CA VAL A 42 21.67 -8.32 -2.83
C VAL A 42 21.95 -8.16 -4.32
N LEU A 43 20.92 -7.84 -5.12
CA LEU A 43 21.02 -7.64 -6.57
C LEU A 43 21.69 -6.32 -6.96
N ASP A 44 21.69 -5.31 -6.08
CA ASP A 44 22.28 -3.98 -6.32
C ASP A 44 23.81 -4.04 -6.52
N SER A 45 24.44 -5.10 -6.03
CA SER A 45 25.87 -5.40 -6.25
C SER A 45 26.19 -5.90 -7.66
N VAL A 46 25.17 -6.17 -8.49
CA VAL A 46 25.32 -6.74 -9.83
C VAL A 46 25.27 -5.63 -10.89
N SER A 47 26.28 -5.59 -11.76
CA SER A 47 26.34 -4.61 -12.85
C SER A 47 25.23 -4.85 -13.89
N LEU A 48 24.28 -3.92 -13.98
CA LEU A 48 23.17 -3.95 -14.95
C LEU A 48 23.62 -3.70 -16.41
N LYS A 49 24.90 -3.40 -16.66
CA LYS A 49 25.40 -3.04 -18.00
C LYS A 49 25.47 -4.21 -18.98
N GLN A 50 25.40 -5.46 -18.51
CA GLN A 50 25.52 -6.68 -19.33
C GLN A 50 24.32 -7.61 -19.19
N LEU A 51 23.12 -7.05 -19.01
CA LEU A 51 21.89 -7.84 -18.96
C LEU A 51 21.55 -8.43 -20.33
N THR A 52 21.26 -9.72 -20.32
CA THR A 52 20.64 -10.46 -21.44
C THR A 52 19.19 -10.02 -21.64
N SER A 53 18.63 -10.31 -22.82
CA SER A 53 17.23 -9.98 -23.12
C SER A 53 16.25 -10.62 -22.12
N SER A 54 16.52 -11.86 -21.68
CA SER A 54 15.67 -12.57 -20.72
C SER A 54 15.71 -11.93 -19.33
N GLU A 55 16.87 -11.48 -18.86
CA GLU A 55 16.99 -10.79 -17.57
C GLU A 55 16.25 -9.44 -17.60
N LYS A 56 16.35 -8.70 -18.71
CA LYS A 56 15.59 -7.44 -18.91
C LYS A 56 14.09 -7.67 -18.85
N GLU A 57 13.59 -8.71 -19.52
CA GLU A 57 12.16 -9.03 -19.50
C GLU A 57 11.65 -9.36 -18.08
N VAL A 58 12.44 -10.09 -17.28
CA VAL A 58 12.07 -10.36 -15.89
C VAL A 58 12.11 -9.09 -15.03
N ILE A 59 13.08 -8.21 -15.26
CA ILE A 59 13.16 -6.89 -14.58
C ILE A 59 11.93 -6.05 -14.90
N ASP A 60 11.50 -5.99 -16.16
CA ASP A 60 10.30 -5.24 -16.56
C ASP A 60 9.04 -5.79 -15.86
N ARG A 61 8.94 -7.11 -15.70
CA ARG A 61 7.86 -7.75 -14.94
C ARG A 61 7.91 -7.40 -13.46
N ILE A 62 9.09 -7.41 -12.84
CA ILE A 62 9.32 -6.99 -11.45
C ILE A 62 8.84 -5.55 -11.24
N VAL A 63 9.26 -4.63 -12.11
CA VAL A 63 8.87 -3.22 -12.06
C VAL A 63 7.36 -3.06 -12.19
N ALA A 64 6.74 -3.78 -13.12
CA ALA A 64 5.28 -3.75 -13.31
C ALA A 64 4.53 -4.28 -12.08
N GLN A 65 4.97 -5.39 -11.48
CA GLN A 65 4.34 -5.95 -10.28
C GLN A 65 4.49 -5.03 -9.07
N TYR A 66 5.69 -4.49 -8.86
CA TYR A 66 5.94 -3.52 -7.79
C TYR A 66 5.07 -2.26 -7.97
N GLY A 67 4.96 -1.75 -9.20
CA GLY A 67 4.09 -0.62 -9.53
C GLY A 67 2.62 -0.89 -9.22
N LYS A 68 2.10 -2.08 -9.54
CA LYS A 68 0.75 -2.50 -9.16
C LYS A 68 0.56 -2.52 -7.64
N LEU A 69 1.53 -3.07 -6.91
CA LEU A 69 1.49 -3.15 -5.45
C LEU A 69 1.39 -1.76 -4.83
N VAL A 70 2.28 -0.85 -5.23
CA VAL A 70 2.28 0.54 -4.77
C VAL A 70 0.96 1.24 -5.10
N HIS A 71 0.42 1.02 -6.31
CA HIS A 71 -0.85 1.62 -6.72
C HIS A 71 -2.01 1.17 -5.82
N VAL A 72 -2.16 -0.13 -5.58
CA VAL A 72 -3.23 -0.67 -4.73
C VAL A 72 -3.11 -0.14 -3.30
N LEU A 73 -1.91 -0.12 -2.73
CA LEU A 73 -1.68 0.44 -1.38
C LEU A 73 -2.04 1.93 -1.31
N SER A 74 -1.69 2.71 -2.34
CA SER A 74 -2.03 4.12 -2.43
C SER A 74 -3.55 4.34 -2.47
N VAL A 75 -4.27 3.54 -3.25
CA VAL A 75 -5.74 3.56 -3.31
C VAL A 75 -6.35 3.22 -1.94
N LYS A 76 -5.89 2.16 -1.27
CA LYS A 76 -6.37 1.77 0.07
C LYS A 76 -6.11 2.88 1.10
N LYS A 77 -4.94 3.50 1.08
CA LYS A 77 -4.60 4.65 1.94
C LYS A 77 -5.56 5.83 1.72
N GLY A 78 -5.85 6.16 0.47
CA GLY A 78 -6.79 7.22 0.12
C GLY A 78 -8.23 6.94 0.60
N GLN A 79 -8.68 5.70 0.48
CA GLN A 79 -9.99 5.28 0.99
C GLN A 79 -10.05 5.36 2.52
N LEU A 80 -9.00 4.92 3.22
CA LEU A 80 -8.92 5.02 4.68
C LEU A 80 -8.93 6.48 5.15
N ALA A 81 -8.16 7.35 4.50
CA ALA A 81 -8.15 8.79 4.82
C ALA A 81 -9.54 9.43 4.65
N LYS A 82 -10.28 9.06 3.59
CA LYS A 82 -11.67 9.50 3.40
C LYS A 82 -12.59 9.01 4.52
N LYS A 83 -12.47 7.74 4.95
CA LYS A 83 -13.25 7.19 6.08
C LYS A 83 -12.94 7.90 7.39
N ILE A 84 -11.66 8.15 7.69
CA ILE A 84 -11.25 8.92 8.87
C ILE A 84 -11.84 10.33 8.83
N ALA A 85 -11.76 11.00 7.68
CA ALA A 85 -12.35 12.34 7.51
C ALA A 85 -13.87 12.34 7.72
N GLN A 86 -14.58 11.30 7.27
CA GLN A 86 -16.02 11.14 7.52
C GLN A 86 -16.34 10.93 8.99
N LEU A 87 -15.57 10.10 9.70
CA LEU A 87 -15.75 9.85 11.14
C LEU A 87 -15.43 11.10 11.98
N ASN A 88 -14.43 11.88 11.56
CA ASN A 88 -14.01 13.11 12.23
C ASN A 88 -14.87 14.32 11.86
N LYS A 89 -15.85 14.19 10.95
CA LYS A 89 -16.81 15.28 10.73
C LYS A 89 -17.59 15.47 12.03
N PRO A 90 -17.66 16.70 12.57
CA PRO A 90 -18.60 16.99 13.65
C PRO A 90 -19.97 16.56 13.16
N ASN A 91 -20.59 15.61 13.85
CA ASN A 91 -21.92 15.15 13.51
C ASN A 91 -22.86 16.33 13.75
N SER A 92 -23.15 17.09 12.69
CA SER A 92 -23.96 18.31 12.76
C SER A 92 -25.32 18.01 13.37
N THR A 93 -25.85 16.81 13.12
CA THR A 93 -27.04 16.26 13.75
C THR A 93 -26.93 16.20 15.28
N ILE A 94 -25.83 15.69 15.84
CA ILE A 94 -25.61 15.66 17.31
C ILE A 94 -25.50 17.09 17.86
N ARG A 95 -24.85 18.00 17.13
CA ARG A 95 -24.78 19.42 17.52
C ARG A 95 -26.15 20.10 17.51
N THR A 96 -27.00 19.83 16.52
CA THR A 96 -28.35 20.38 16.43
C THR A 96 -29.23 19.86 17.57
N TYR A 97 -29.15 18.58 17.91
CA TYR A 97 -29.89 18.02 19.05
C TYR A 97 -29.41 18.61 20.38
N LEU A 98 -28.09 18.71 20.60
CA LEU A 98 -27.53 19.35 21.81
C LEU A 98 -27.90 20.83 21.92
N GLN A 99 -27.96 21.56 20.80
CA GLN A 99 -28.40 22.96 20.79
C GLN A 99 -29.91 23.11 21.02
N GLN A 100 -30.74 22.16 20.56
CA GLN A 100 -32.17 22.15 20.88
C GLN A 100 -32.44 21.89 22.36
N GLU A 101 -31.70 20.98 23.01
CA GLU A 101 -31.82 20.76 24.46
C GLU A 101 -31.40 22.00 25.27
N GLN A 102 -30.35 22.70 24.84
CA GLN A 102 -29.92 23.96 25.49
C GLN A 102 -30.89 25.13 25.21
N GLY A 103 -31.51 25.17 24.03
CA GLY A 103 -32.50 26.20 23.67
C GLY A 103 -33.88 26.00 24.31
N ALA A 104 -34.25 24.76 24.67
CA ALA A 104 -35.52 24.45 25.32
C ALA A 104 -35.53 24.69 26.84
N SER A 105 -34.36 24.91 27.45
CA SER A 105 -34.22 25.16 28.90
C SER A 105 -34.31 26.64 29.30
N LEU A 106 -34.63 27.54 28.36
CA LEU A 106 -34.59 29.00 28.54
C LEU A 106 -35.96 29.66 28.30
N ILE A 107 -37.05 28.94 28.59
CA ILE A 107 -38.33 29.58 28.86
C ILE A 107 -38.39 29.82 30.36
N ASP A 108 -38.01 31.03 30.79
CA ASP A 108 -38.47 31.57 32.06
C ASP A 108 -39.99 31.49 32.05
N VAL A 109 -40.54 30.54 32.80
CA VAL A 109 -41.95 30.54 33.13
C VAL A 109 -42.08 31.50 34.30
N ASP A 110 -42.24 32.78 33.99
CA ASP A 110 -42.70 33.78 34.95
C ASP A 110 -44.10 33.33 35.44
N PHE A 111 -44.16 32.80 36.66
CA PHE A 111 -45.37 32.62 37.45
C PHE A 111 -45.45 33.70 38.53
#